data_AF-E3RYK9-F1
#
_entry.id   AF-E3RYK9-F1
#
_cell.length_a   1.000
_cell.length_b   1.000
_cell.length_c   1.000
_cell.angle_alpha   90.00
_cell.angle_beta   90.00
_cell.angle_gamma   90.00
#
_symmetry.space_group_name_H-M   'P 1'
#
loop_
_entity.id
_entity.type
_entity.pdbx_description
1 polymer ?
#
loop_
_entity_poly.entity_id
_entity_poly.type
_entity_poly.pdbx_seq_one_letter_code
_entity_poly.pdbx_strand_id
1 'polypeptide(L)'
;MGSDEEKARMVRSFTLGIEKLCTATNMLGLGLDAVGVRVVIHVAMCPLLLQYVQESGRAGRTGLDSDSIVLRACYATKGGRVEKALGYKLERPAKEFLTKQAAMRARRVEV
;
A
#
# COMPACT_ATOMS: atom_id res chain seq x y z
N MET A 1 -10.25 -18.40 5.06
CA MET A 1 -9.97 -17.47 3.94
C MET A 1 -9.19 -18.22 2.89
N GLY A 2 -9.73 -18.34 1.67
CA GLY A 2 -9.10 -18.81 0.42
C GLY A 2 -8.28 -20.10 0.46
N SER A 3 -8.66 -21.13 -0.30
CA SER A 3 -7.72 -22.24 -0.56
C SER A 3 -6.46 -21.72 -1.27
N ASP A 4 -5.34 -22.44 -1.19
CA ASP A 4 -4.11 -22.00 -1.86
C ASP A 4 -4.27 -21.95 -3.39
N GLU A 5 -5.15 -22.80 -3.93
CA GLU A 5 -5.54 -22.79 -5.35
C GLU A 5 -6.31 -21.53 -5.72
N GLU A 6 -7.21 -21.06 -4.86
CA GLU A 6 -7.94 -19.81 -5.05
C GLU A 6 -6.98 -18.62 -5.02
N LYS A 7 -6.06 -18.56 -4.04
CA LYS A 7 -5.02 -17.52 -3.96
C LYS A 7 -4.13 -17.52 -5.19
N ALA A 8 -3.67 -18.69 -5.63
CA ALA A 8 -2.83 -18.84 -6.81
C ALA A 8 -3.56 -18.40 -8.08
N ARG A 9 -4.86 -18.68 -8.20
CA ARG A 9 -5.70 -18.22 -9.32
C ARG A 9 -5.82 -16.70 -9.34
N MET A 10 -6.07 -16.07 -8.19
CA MET A 10 -6.15 -14.61 -8.07
C MET A 10 -4.82 -13.94 -8.45
N VAL A 11 -3.70 -14.45 -7.93
CA VAL A 11 -2.36 -13.94 -8.26
C VAL A 11 -2.09 -14.06 -9.76
N ARG A 12 -2.36 -15.23 -10.37
CA ARG A 12 -2.18 -15.42 -11.82
C ARG A 12 -3.03 -14.45 -12.64
N SER A 13 -4.31 -14.31 -12.30
CA SER A 13 -5.24 -13.43 -13.02
C SER A 13 -4.78 -11.98 -12.99
N PHE A 14 -4.29 -11.51 -11.85
CA PHE A 14 -3.75 -10.15 -11.69
C PHE A 14 -2.42 -9.97 -12.43
N THR A 15 -1.48 -10.93 -12.32
CA THR A 15 -0.19 -10.86 -13.03
C THR A 15 -0.35 -10.83 -14.54
N LEU A 16 -1.32 -11.57 -15.08
CA LEU A 16 -1.65 -11.57 -16.51
C LEU A 16 -2.43 -10.32 -16.96
N GLY A 17 -2.81 -9.43 -16.04
CA GLY A 17 -3.58 -8.22 -16.36
C GLY A 17 -5.05 -8.48 -16.70
N ILE A 18 -5.55 -9.70 -16.45
CA ILE A 18 -6.99 -10.03 -16.58
C ILE A 18 -7.76 -9.24 -15.52
N GLU A 19 -7.30 -9.29 -14.27
CA GLU A 19 -7.80 -8.44 -13.20
C GLU A 19 -6.95 -7.17 -13.09
N LYS A 20 -7.62 -6.02 -13.00
CA LYS A 20 -6.95 -4.71 -12.86
C LYS A 20 -6.72 -4.29 -11.41
N LEU A 21 -7.38 -4.96 -10.46
CA LEU A 21 -7.33 -4.66 -9.03
C LEU A 21 -7.14 -5.96 -8.25
N CYS A 22 -6.23 -5.93 -7.28
CA CYS A 22 -6.05 -7.00 -6.31
C CYS A 22 -6.08 -6.38 -4.90
N THR A 23 -6.88 -6.95 -4.01
CA THR A 23 -6.96 -6.55 -2.61
C THR A 23 -6.36 -7.63 -1.73
N ALA A 24 -5.46 -7.26 -0.82
CA ALA A 24 -4.83 -8.17 0.13
C ALA A 24 -4.60 -7.47 1.47
N THR A 25 -4.66 -8.23 2.57
CA THR A 25 -4.33 -7.73 3.92
C THR A 25 -2.83 -7.66 4.15
N ASN A 26 -2.12 -8.63 3.59
CA ASN A 26 -0.69 -8.63 3.34
C ASN A 26 -0.48 -9.59 2.17
N MET A 27 0.25 -9.20 1.13
CA MET A 27 0.67 -10.13 0.08
C MET A 27 1.81 -11.00 0.59
N LEU A 28 1.49 -11.83 1.58
CA LEU A 28 2.38 -12.79 2.23
C LEU A 28 2.42 -14.10 1.43
N GLY A 29 3.62 -14.60 1.19
CA GLY A 29 3.89 -16.00 0.88
C GLY A 29 4.42 -16.24 -0.53
N LEU A 30 3.58 -16.06 -1.55
CA LEU A 30 3.89 -16.52 -2.91
C LEU A 30 4.83 -15.59 -3.69
N GLY A 31 4.92 -14.32 -3.26
CA GLY A 31 5.51 -13.26 -4.07
C GLY A 31 4.60 -12.89 -5.24
N LEU A 32 4.30 -11.60 -5.39
CA LEU A 32 3.73 -11.08 -6.62
C LEU A 32 4.84 -10.39 -7.40
N ASP A 33 5.11 -10.93 -8.57
CA ASP A 33 5.95 -10.32 -9.59
C ASP A 33 5.08 -9.89 -10.79
N ALA A 34 4.21 -8.92 -10.55
CA ALA A 34 3.46 -8.27 -11.60
C ALA A 34 4.24 -7.02 -12.03
N VAL A 35 4.95 -7.11 -13.15
CA VAL A 35 5.81 -6.03 -13.66
C VAL A 35 4.98 -4.76 -13.93
N GLY A 36 3.72 -4.89 -14.35
CA GLY A 36 2.86 -3.78 -14.75
C GLY A 36 2.16 -2.98 -13.63
N VAL A 37 2.47 -3.21 -12.35
CA VAL A 37 1.77 -2.50 -11.25
C VAL A 37 2.08 -1.00 -11.28
N ARG A 38 1.02 -0.19 -11.41
CA ARG A 38 1.10 1.28 -11.51
C ARG A 38 0.84 1.98 -10.18
N VAL A 39 0.00 1.37 -9.33
CA VAL A 39 -0.41 1.98 -8.07
C VAL A 39 -0.46 0.91 -6.98
N VAL A 40 0.12 1.21 -5.81
CA VAL A 40 -0.08 0.47 -4.56
C VAL A 40 -0.79 1.38 -3.56
N ILE A 41 -1.94 0.95 -3.04
CA ILE A 41 -2.73 1.70 -2.06
C ILE A 41 -2.71 0.95 -0.72
N HIS A 42 -2.15 1.57 0.30
CA HIS A 42 -2.23 1.08 1.67
C HIS A 42 -3.43 1.74 2.35
N VAL A 43 -4.40 0.94 2.77
CA VAL A 43 -5.60 1.44 3.47
C VAL A 43 -5.30 2.01 4.86
N ALA A 44 -4.14 1.64 5.43
CA ALA A 44 -3.56 2.22 6.63
C ALA A 44 -2.03 2.09 6.56
N MET A 45 -1.30 2.88 7.36
CA MET A 45 0.15 2.77 7.44
C MET A 45 0.58 1.41 7.99
N CYS A 46 1.61 0.81 7.37
CA CYS A 46 2.21 -0.44 7.84
C CYS A 46 2.85 -0.23 9.22
N PRO A 47 2.80 -1.22 10.13
CA PRO A 47 3.43 -1.12 11.46
C PRO A 47 4.90 -0.77 11.40
N LEU A 48 5.63 -1.31 10.42
CA LEU A 48 7.04 -1.05 10.15
C LEU A 48 7.20 -0.28 8.83
N LEU A 49 8.08 0.72 8.80
CA LEU A 49 8.41 1.47 7.60
C LEU A 49 9.07 0.57 6.54
N LEU A 50 9.85 -0.42 6.97
CA LEU A 50 10.45 -1.42 6.06
C LEU A 50 9.37 -2.21 5.30
N GLN A 51 8.26 -2.57 5.96
CA GLN A 51 7.15 -3.26 5.30
C GLN A 51 6.52 -2.37 4.23
N TYR A 52 6.28 -1.10 4.56
CA TYR A 52 5.81 -0.12 3.59
C TYR A 52 6.76 0.00 2.39
N VAL A 53 8.08 0.09 2.62
CA VAL A 53 9.08 0.16 1.53
C VAL A 53 9.02 -1.08 0.63
N GLN A 54 8.91 -2.28 1.22
CA GLN A 54 8.82 -3.52 0.47
C GLN A 54 7.51 -3.64 -0.33
N GLU A 55 6.38 -3.26 0.27
CA GLU A 55 5.06 -3.33 -0.35
C GLU A 55 4.88 -2.26 -1.44
N SER A 56 5.29 -1.02 -1.17
CA SER A 56 5.26 0.08 -2.13
C SER A 56 6.15 -0.17 -3.35
N GLY A 57 7.30 -0.82 -3.18
CA GLY A 57 8.22 -1.20 -4.26
C GLY A 57 7.68 -2.23 -5.26
N ARG A 58 6.44 -2.71 -5.09
CA ARG A 58 5.75 -3.49 -6.12
C ARG A 58 5.31 -2.62 -7.30
N ALA A 59 5.05 -1.34 -7.08
CA ALA A 59 4.77 -0.39 -8.16
C ALA A 59 6.07 0.07 -8.86
N GLY A 60 5.97 0.40 -10.15
CA GLY A 60 7.03 1.13 -10.86
C GLY A 60 8.18 0.29 -11.41
N ARG A 61 8.04 -1.04 -11.46
CA ARG A 61 9.07 -1.95 -12.00
C ARG A 61 9.37 -1.73 -13.49
N THR A 62 8.42 -1.19 -14.25
CA THR A 62 8.60 -0.82 -15.67
C THR A 62 9.32 0.49 -15.90
N GLY A 63 9.60 1.27 -14.85
CA GLY A 63 10.16 2.62 -14.98
C GLY A 63 9.15 3.71 -15.39
N LEU A 64 7.91 3.35 -15.71
CA LEU A 64 6.85 4.31 -16.03
C LEU A 64 6.27 4.95 -14.74
N ASP A 65 5.63 6.12 -14.85
CA ASP A 65 5.00 6.89 -13.75
C ASP A 65 4.12 6.08 -12.80
N SER A 66 4.59 5.79 -11.59
CA SER A 66 3.84 4.97 -10.63
C SER A 66 3.69 5.64 -9.28
N ASP A 67 2.65 5.26 -8.55
CA ASP A 67 2.36 5.82 -7.23
C ASP A 67 2.30 4.75 -6.14
N SER A 68 2.80 5.12 -4.96
CA SER A 68 2.40 4.46 -3.72
C SER A 68 1.71 5.47 -2.83
N ILE A 69 0.53 5.08 -2.35
CA ILE A 69 -0.39 5.94 -1.58
C ILE A 69 -0.67 5.26 -0.25
N VAL A 70 -0.58 6.02 0.84
CA VAL A 70 -1.05 5.61 2.16
C VAL A 70 -2.27 6.44 2.53
N LEU A 71 -3.40 5.77 2.74
CA LEU A 71 -4.61 6.40 3.23
C LEU A 71 -4.49 6.63 4.74
N ARG A 72 -4.91 7.82 5.17
CA ARG A 72 -4.98 8.18 6.59
C ARG A 72 -6.42 8.47 6.96
N ALA A 73 -6.99 7.62 7.82
CA ALA A 73 -8.34 7.81 8.32
C ALA A 73 -8.44 9.15 9.08
N CYS A 74 -9.55 9.84 8.86
CA CYS A 74 -9.92 11.05 9.58
C CYS A 74 -11.31 10.85 10.18
N TYR A 75 -11.55 11.35 11.39
CA TYR A 75 -12.84 11.27 12.06
C TYR A 75 -13.22 12.63 12.64
N ALA A 76 -14.50 12.94 12.64
CA ALA A 76 -15.02 14.15 13.28
C ALA A 76 -15.25 13.88 14.78
N THR A 77 -14.71 14.75 15.61
CA THR A 77 -15.02 14.78 17.05
C THR A 77 -16.44 15.29 17.28
N LYS A 78 -17.00 15.06 18.47
CA LYS A 78 -18.32 15.59 18.87
C LYS A 78 -18.42 17.13 18.74
N GLY A 79 -17.29 17.83 18.81
CA GLY A 79 -17.19 19.29 18.63
C GLY A 79 -16.96 19.75 17.19
N GLY A 80 -17.13 18.87 16.18
CA GLY A 80 -17.00 19.21 14.76
C GLY A 80 -15.56 19.35 14.24
N ARG A 81 -14.54 19.17 15.10
CA ARG A 81 -13.12 19.18 14.67
C ARG A 81 -12.79 17.86 13.98
N VAL A 82 -12.10 17.93 12.84
CA VAL A 82 -11.57 16.74 12.15
C VAL A 82 -10.23 16.37 12.76
N GLU A 83 -10.13 15.16 13.28
CA GLU A 83 -8.89 14.57 13.76
C GLU A 83 -8.41 13.49 12.80
N LYS A 84 -7.09 13.37 12.67
CA LYS A 84 -6.46 12.36 11.82
C LYS A 84 -6.00 11.19 12.69
N ALA A 85 -6.47 9.99 12.39
CA ALA A 85 -6.10 8.79 13.12
C ALA A 85 -4.59 8.50 13.01
N LEU A 86 -4.03 7.97 14.08
CA LEU A 86 -2.72 7.32 14.07
C LEU A 86 -2.99 5.82 14.16
N GLY A 87 -2.47 5.03 13.22
CA GLY A 87 -2.63 3.57 13.25
C GLY A 87 -2.14 2.98 14.58
N TYR A 88 -2.68 1.82 14.96
CA TYR A 88 -2.25 1.11 16.17
C TYR A 88 -0.85 0.49 15.95
N LYS A 89 0.00 0.51 16.99
CA LYS A 89 1.33 -0.15 17.00
C LYS A 89 2.28 0.24 15.85
N LEU A 90 2.23 1.48 15.37
CA LEU A 90 3.24 1.97 14.44
C LEU A 90 4.59 2.18 15.14
N GLU A 91 5.68 1.73 14.51
CA GLU A 91 7.04 2.09 14.92
C GLU A 91 7.28 3.59 14.74
N ARG A 92 8.30 4.13 15.41
CA ARG A 92 8.60 5.57 15.34
C ARG A 92 8.84 6.06 13.90
N PRO A 93 9.67 5.41 13.07
CA PRO A 93 9.83 5.79 11.66
C PRO A 93 8.52 5.80 10.85
N ALA A 94 7.65 4.80 11.01
CA ALA A 94 6.36 4.74 10.33
C ALA A 94 5.40 5.85 10.79
N LYS A 95 5.38 6.18 12.09
CA LYS A 95 4.63 7.32 12.63
C LYS A 95 5.12 8.63 12.05
N GLU A 96 6.43 8.83 12.01
CA GLU A 96 7.04 10.04 11.47
C GLU A 96 6.72 10.18 9.98
N PHE A 97 6.83 9.11 9.20
CA PHE A 97 6.47 9.10 7.79
C PHE A 97 5.00 9.48 7.56
N LEU A 98 4.06 8.91 8.33
CA LEU A 98 2.63 9.18 8.20
C LEU A 98 2.23 10.61 8.65
N THR A 99 2.94 11.17 9.63
CA THR A 99 2.57 12.45 10.26
C THR A 99 3.27 13.66 9.66
N LYS A 100 4.45 13.49 9.05
CA LYS A 100 5.27 14.62 8.56
C LYS A 100 4.77 15.28 7.27
N GLN A 101 3.78 14.75 6.54
CA GLN A 101 3.14 15.45 5.41
C GLN A 101 1.79 14.80 5.02
N ALA A 102 0.84 15.61 4.55
CA ALA A 102 -0.45 15.15 4.06
C ALA A 102 -0.27 14.35 2.75
N ALA A 103 -0.80 13.13 2.69
CA ALA A 103 -0.77 12.24 1.52
C ALA A 103 0.61 12.17 0.84
N MET A 104 1.52 11.36 1.38
CA MET A 104 2.83 11.14 0.77
C MET A 104 2.67 10.35 -0.53
N ARG A 105 2.63 11.06 -1.66
CA ARG A 105 2.82 10.47 -2.98
C ARG A 105 4.32 10.31 -3.18
N ALA A 106 4.82 9.10 -3.01
CA ALA A 106 6.19 8.78 -3.42
C ALA A 106 6.22 8.66 -4.96
N ARG A 107 6.52 9.78 -5.65
CA ARG A 107 6.87 9.75 -7.07
C ARG A 107 8.33 9.35 -7.20
N ARG A 108 8.63 8.44 -8.13
CA ARG A 108 10.00 8.20 -8.57
C ARG A 108 10.53 9.50 -9.19
N VAL A 109 11.61 10.04 -8.63
CA VAL A 109 12.34 11.17 -9.20
C VAL A 109 13.25 10.60 -10.28
N GLU A 110 13.16 11.13 -11.50
CA GLU A 110 14.13 10.82 -12.56
C GLU A 110 15.50 11.38 -12.13
N VAL A 111 16.52 10.53 -12.12
CA VAL A 111 17.91 10.90 -11.84
C VAL A 111 18.61 11.20 -13.15
#